data_AF-A0A8T3S9L8-F1
#
_entry.id   AF-A0A8T3S9L8-F1
#
_cell.length_a   1.000
_cell.length_b   1.000
_cell.length_c   1.000
_cell.angle_alpha   90.00
_cell.angle_beta   90.00
_cell.angle_gamma   90.00
#
_symmetry.space_group_name_H-M   'P 1'
#
loop_
_entity.id
_entity.type
_entity.pdbx_description
1 polymer ?
#
loop_
_entity_poly.entity_id
_entity_poly.type
_entity_poly.pdbx_seq_one_letter_code
_entity_poly.pdbx_strand_id
1 'polypeptide(L)'
;MATATTLQVSAEVCSEAPLHDPDWPSDITLWINDREIGTWTSPGDFGGERGRYTPAWWETKDTQYGVLKRWRVTDEGSTIDGMAGAAVCLADLSLEAGAPIRVRIGVKPDADHVGGLNLFGRLFGNYQQDLVLLMEYEAGSSSKGVRRPRVDG
;
A
#
# COMPACT_ATOMS: atom_id res chain seq x y z
N MET A 1 3.23 12.79 -23.77
CA MET A 1 2.54 12.96 -22.47
C MET A 1 3.25 12.07 -21.46
N ALA A 2 3.16 12.38 -20.16
CA ALA A 2 3.69 11.49 -19.13
C ALA A 2 2.74 10.31 -18.93
N THR A 3 3.27 9.12 -18.68
CA THR A 3 2.50 7.88 -18.48
C THR A 3 2.79 7.35 -17.08
N ALA A 4 1.75 6.97 -16.33
CA ALA A 4 1.94 6.35 -15.02
C ALA A 4 2.59 4.97 -15.19
N THR A 5 3.62 4.69 -14.40
CA THR A 5 4.38 3.42 -14.43
C THR A 5 4.22 2.60 -13.16
N THR A 6 3.95 3.27 -12.03
CA THR A 6 3.69 2.62 -10.76
C THR A 6 2.58 3.34 -10.00
N LEU A 7 1.71 2.58 -9.34
CA LEU A 7 0.90 3.04 -8.21
C LEU A 7 1.24 2.19 -6.98
N GLN A 8 1.58 2.84 -5.87
CA GLN A 8 1.95 2.15 -4.63
C GLN A 8 1.16 2.73 -3.45
N VAL A 9 0.62 1.84 -2.62
CA VAL A 9 0.13 2.17 -1.28
C VAL A 9 1.08 1.60 -0.25
N SER A 10 1.44 2.37 0.76
CA SER A 10 2.22 1.87 1.90
C SER A 10 1.65 2.31 3.23
N ALA A 11 1.59 1.37 4.17
CA ALA A 11 1.00 1.55 5.49
C ALA A 11 1.66 0.61 6.49
N GLU A 12 1.80 1.04 7.74
CA GLU A 12 2.07 0.15 8.86
C GLU A 12 0.75 -0.47 9.34
N VAL A 13 0.68 -1.80 9.38
CA VAL A 13 -0.53 -2.56 9.75
C VAL A 13 -0.20 -3.84 10.51
N CYS A 14 -1.13 -4.33 11.32
CA CYS A 14 -1.11 -5.66 11.95
C CYS A 14 -2.52 -6.15 12.26
N SER A 15 -2.66 -7.37 12.78
CA SER A 15 -3.92 -7.86 13.31
C SER A 15 -4.43 -7.00 14.48
N GLU A 16 -5.73 -7.14 14.78
CA GLU A 16 -6.32 -6.60 16.02
C GLU A 16 -6.89 -7.74 16.86
N ALA A 17 -6.52 -7.76 18.14
CA ALA A 17 -6.97 -8.68 19.17
C ALA A 17 -7.34 -7.89 20.44
N PRO A 18 -8.15 -8.45 21.35
CA PRO A 18 -8.34 -7.85 22.67
C PRO A 18 -6.99 -7.69 23.39
N LEU A 19 -6.59 -6.44 23.68
CA LEU A 19 -5.25 -6.06 24.16
C LEU A 19 -4.17 -6.24 23.08
N HIS A 20 -3.45 -7.36 23.14
CA HIS A 20 -2.52 -7.82 22.11
C HIS A 20 -2.38 -9.34 22.23
N ASP A 21 -2.07 -9.97 21.10
CA ASP A 21 -1.78 -11.39 21.02
C ASP A 21 -0.88 -11.65 19.80
N PRO A 22 0.39 -12.07 20.00
CA PRO A 22 1.32 -12.31 18.91
C PRO A 22 0.93 -13.50 18.03
N ASP A 23 0.02 -14.37 18.47
CA ASP A 23 -0.48 -15.55 17.76
C ASP A 23 -1.94 -15.38 17.31
N TRP A 24 -2.29 -14.19 16.81
CA TRP A 24 -3.63 -13.83 16.33
C TRP A 24 -3.63 -13.42 14.85
N PRO A 25 -3.61 -14.39 13.92
CA PRO A 25 -3.45 -14.08 12.51
C PRO A 25 -4.66 -13.36 11.91
N SER A 26 -4.41 -12.50 10.93
CA SER A 26 -5.45 -11.76 10.20
C SER A 26 -5.04 -11.54 8.75
N ASP A 27 -5.92 -11.89 7.82
CA ASP A 27 -5.70 -11.74 6.38
C ASP A 27 -6.09 -10.33 5.92
N ILE A 28 -5.11 -9.44 5.87
CA ILE A 28 -5.28 -8.03 5.53
C ILE A 28 -5.13 -7.84 4.03
N THR A 29 -6.23 -7.50 3.36
CA THR A 29 -6.28 -7.30 1.92
C THR A 29 -6.35 -5.81 1.57
N LEU A 30 -5.69 -5.43 0.47
CA LEU A 30 -5.79 -4.08 -0.10
C LEU A 30 -6.49 -4.11 -1.46
N TRP A 31 -7.40 -3.15 -1.66
CA TRP A 31 -8.06 -2.90 -2.94
C TRP A 31 -7.82 -1.47 -3.41
N ILE A 32 -7.67 -1.31 -4.72
CA ILE A 32 -7.64 -0.01 -5.40
C ILE A 32 -8.72 0.01 -6.47
N ASN A 33 -9.61 1.02 -6.43
CA ASN A 33 -10.76 1.11 -7.33
C ASN A 33 -11.51 -0.22 -7.47
N ASP A 34 -11.75 -0.85 -6.31
CA ASP A 34 -12.48 -2.12 -6.17
C ASP A 34 -11.77 -3.36 -6.76
N ARG A 35 -10.53 -3.22 -7.22
CA ARG A 35 -9.66 -4.34 -7.64
C ARG A 35 -8.80 -4.81 -6.47
N GLU A 36 -8.84 -6.12 -6.19
CA GLU A 36 -7.97 -6.73 -5.18
C GLU A 36 -6.53 -6.70 -5.67
N ILE A 37 -5.64 -6.08 -4.89
CA ILE A 37 -4.21 -5.97 -5.22
C ILE A 37 -3.44 -7.13 -4.58
N GLY A 38 -3.86 -7.53 -3.38
CA GLY A 38 -3.34 -8.70 -2.71
C GLY A 38 -3.64 -8.71 -1.21
N THR A 39 -3.42 -9.89 -0.62
CA THR A 39 -3.64 -10.17 0.80
C THR A 39 -2.32 -10.47 1.49
N TRP A 40 -2.07 -9.84 2.64
CA TRP A 40 -0.99 -10.18 3.54
C TRP A 40 -1.56 -10.72 4.85
N THR A 41 -1.18 -11.94 5.22
CA THR A 41 -1.49 -12.49 6.54
C THR A 41 -0.55 -11.88 7.57
N SER A 42 -1.10 -11.02 8.43
CA SER A 42 -0.41 -10.60 9.64
C SER A 42 -0.36 -11.78 10.61
N PRO A 43 0.77 -12.05 11.28
CA PRO A 43 0.87 -13.17 12.21
C PRO A 43 0.16 -12.90 13.55
N GLY A 44 -0.04 -11.62 13.93
CA GLY A 44 -0.51 -11.26 15.27
C GLY A 44 -0.72 -9.76 15.48
N ASP A 45 -1.24 -9.45 16.66
CA ASP A 45 -1.35 -8.10 17.22
C ASP A 45 -0.12 -7.82 18.10
N PHE A 46 0.66 -6.80 17.73
CA PHE A 46 1.97 -6.55 18.34
C PHE A 46 1.89 -5.54 19.47
N GLY A 47 1.63 -6.04 20.68
CA GLY A 47 1.79 -5.33 21.95
C GLY A 47 2.91 -5.89 22.81
N GLY A 48 2.95 -5.51 24.09
CA GLY A 48 3.96 -5.94 25.07
C GLY A 48 5.31 -5.24 24.94
N GLU A 49 5.77 -4.97 23.72
CA GLU A 49 6.97 -4.18 23.42
C GLU A 49 6.61 -2.80 22.87
N ARG A 50 7.21 -1.75 23.43
CA ARG A 50 6.91 -0.36 23.08
C ARG A 50 7.29 -0.04 21.63
N GLY A 51 6.32 0.40 20.84
CA GLY A 51 6.54 0.93 19.50
C GLY A 51 7.34 2.24 19.54
N ARG A 52 8.24 2.43 18.57
CA ARG A 52 9.22 3.53 18.56
C ARG A 52 8.60 4.93 18.65
N TYR A 53 7.45 5.12 18.01
CA TYR A 53 6.75 6.41 17.95
C TYR A 53 5.46 6.42 18.78
N THR A 54 5.09 5.28 19.37
CA THR A 54 3.85 5.15 20.14
C THR A 54 3.86 6.08 21.36
N PRO A 55 2.82 6.91 21.56
CA PRO A 55 2.80 7.89 22.62
C PRO A 55 2.86 7.27 24.02
N ALA A 56 3.50 7.97 24.96
CA ALA A 56 3.68 7.48 26.33
C ALA A 56 2.37 7.24 27.10
N TRP A 57 1.27 7.89 26.70
CA TRP A 57 -0.04 7.72 27.31
C TRP A 57 -0.77 6.44 26.86
N TRP A 58 -0.30 5.77 25.80
CA TRP A 58 -0.82 4.48 25.36
C TRP A 58 -0.15 3.37 26.18
N GLU A 59 -0.90 2.40 26.71
CA GLU A 59 -0.32 1.39 27.59
C GLU A 59 0.38 0.30 26.78
N THR A 60 1.49 -0.26 27.28
CA THR A 60 2.25 -1.31 26.55
C THR A 60 1.47 -2.61 26.38
N LYS A 61 0.41 -2.83 27.17
CA LYS A 61 -0.47 -4.00 27.04
C LYS A 61 -1.36 -3.94 25.79
N ASP A 62 -1.58 -2.75 25.24
CA ASP A 62 -2.35 -2.54 24.02
C ASP A 62 -1.44 -2.67 22.80
N THR A 63 -2.00 -2.81 21.59
CA THR A 63 -1.23 -2.82 20.34
C THR A 63 -0.27 -1.63 20.25
N GLN A 64 0.99 -1.91 19.95
CA GLN A 64 2.06 -0.92 19.94
C GLN A 64 2.57 -0.58 18.54
N TYR A 65 2.59 -1.53 17.60
CA TYR A 65 3.13 -1.32 16.26
C TYR A 65 2.58 -2.34 15.26
N GLY A 66 2.94 -2.15 13.99
CA GLY A 66 2.65 -3.04 12.88
C GLY A 66 3.89 -3.39 12.07
N VAL A 67 3.66 -3.99 10.90
CA VAL A 67 4.68 -4.17 9.87
C VAL A 67 4.38 -3.20 8.73
N LEU A 68 5.40 -2.49 8.24
CA LEU A 68 5.25 -1.65 7.06
C LEU A 68 5.07 -2.54 5.83
N LYS A 69 3.92 -2.43 5.18
CA LYS A 69 3.58 -3.15 3.95
C LYS A 69 3.51 -2.19 2.77
N ARG A 70 3.89 -2.67 1.59
CA ARG A 70 3.84 -1.94 0.33
C ARG A 70 3.10 -2.75 -0.72
N TRP A 71 1.92 -2.31 -1.10
CA TRP A 71 1.17 -2.83 -2.24
C TRP A 71 1.52 -2.01 -3.45
N ARG A 72 2.11 -2.64 -4.47
CA ARG A 72 2.59 -1.97 -5.68
C ARG A 72 1.92 -2.56 -6.91
N VAL A 73 1.43 -1.71 -7.80
CA VAL A 73 0.83 -2.05 -9.09
C VAL A 73 1.65 -1.41 -10.20
N THR A 74 2.07 -2.22 -11.18
CA THR A 74 2.75 -1.79 -12.41
C THR A 74 1.93 -2.22 -13.63
N ASP A 75 2.46 -2.05 -14.84
CA ASP A 75 1.89 -2.61 -16.06
C ASP A 75 2.02 -4.14 -16.14
N GLU A 76 2.95 -4.76 -15.41
CA GLU A 76 3.10 -6.23 -15.38
C GLU A 76 2.24 -6.92 -14.32
N GLY A 77 1.78 -6.22 -13.27
CA GLY A 77 0.90 -6.79 -12.26
C GLY A 77 1.02 -6.13 -10.88
N SER A 78 0.54 -6.84 -9.85
CA SER A 78 0.55 -6.38 -8.48
C SER A 78 1.49 -7.19 -7.59
N THR A 79 2.08 -6.53 -6.59
CA THR A 79 2.96 -7.16 -5.59
C THR A 79 2.71 -6.61 -4.19
N ILE A 80 3.08 -7.40 -3.18
CA ILE A 80 3.19 -7.00 -1.78
C ILE A 80 4.64 -7.18 -1.35
N ASP A 81 5.34 -6.09 -1.06
CA ASP A 81 6.78 -6.10 -0.74
C ASP A 81 7.63 -6.86 -1.77
N GLY A 82 7.25 -6.80 -3.05
CA GLY A 82 7.92 -7.48 -4.16
C GLY A 82 7.51 -8.94 -4.38
N MET A 83 6.72 -9.53 -3.47
CA MET A 83 6.11 -10.84 -3.68
C MET A 83 4.85 -10.71 -4.54
N ALA A 84 4.59 -11.69 -5.40
CA ALA A 84 3.43 -11.67 -6.28
C ALA A 84 2.11 -11.50 -5.51
N GLY A 85 1.30 -10.53 -5.94
CA GLY A 85 -0.06 -10.31 -5.47
C GLY A 85 -1.08 -10.84 -6.47
N ALA A 86 -2.18 -10.10 -6.64
CA ALA A 86 -3.19 -10.39 -7.65
C ALA A 86 -2.68 -10.10 -9.07
N ALA A 87 -3.27 -10.76 -10.07
CA ALA A 87 -3.04 -10.47 -11.48
C ALA A 87 -3.80 -9.21 -11.95
N VAL A 88 -3.55 -8.09 -11.27
CA VAL A 88 -4.12 -6.76 -11.55
C VAL A 88 -2.97 -5.83 -11.94
N CYS A 89 -3.09 -5.16 -13.08
CA CYS A 89 -2.14 -4.17 -13.55
C CYS A 89 -2.76 -2.76 -13.57
N LEU A 90 -1.96 -1.74 -13.88
CA LEU A 90 -2.42 -0.34 -13.92
C LEU A 90 -3.61 -0.11 -14.87
N ALA A 91 -3.67 -0.86 -15.98
CA ALA A 91 -4.76 -0.76 -16.94
C ALA A 91 -6.12 -1.19 -16.36
N ASP A 92 -6.12 -2.05 -15.34
CA ASP A 92 -7.34 -2.59 -14.71
C ASP A 92 -7.96 -1.64 -13.67
N LEU A 93 -7.21 -0.61 -13.25
CA LEU A 93 -7.56 0.27 -12.15
C LEU A 93 -8.45 1.46 -12.58
N SER A 94 -8.70 1.66 -13.87
CA SER A 94 -9.52 2.77 -14.38
C SER A 94 -9.12 4.14 -13.79
N LEU A 95 -7.82 4.45 -13.85
CA LEU A 95 -7.27 5.70 -13.33
C LEU A 95 -7.59 6.86 -14.29
N GLU A 96 -8.66 7.60 -14.00
CA GLU A 96 -9.11 8.73 -14.80
C GLU A 96 -8.66 10.07 -14.19
N ALA A 97 -8.26 11.01 -15.04
CA ALA A 97 -7.88 12.34 -14.60
C ALA A 97 -9.07 13.06 -13.92
N GLY A 98 -8.86 13.53 -12.70
CA GLY A 98 -9.90 14.21 -11.91
C GLY A 98 -10.83 13.27 -11.12
N ALA A 99 -10.72 11.95 -11.31
CA ALA A 99 -11.44 10.97 -10.49
C ALA A 99 -10.65 10.63 -9.21
N PRO A 100 -11.33 10.37 -8.08
CA PRO A 100 -10.65 9.91 -6.87
C PRO A 100 -10.16 8.46 -7.01
N ILE A 101 -8.98 8.19 -6.47
CA ILE A 101 -8.47 6.82 -6.30
C ILE A 101 -9.04 6.28 -4.99
N ARG A 102 -9.92 5.28 -5.07
CA ARG A 102 -10.46 4.60 -3.89
C ARG A 102 -9.48 3.56 -3.39
N VAL A 103 -8.99 3.71 -2.16
CA VAL A 103 -8.18 2.70 -1.48
C VAL A 103 -9.00 2.11 -0.35
N ARG A 104 -9.07 0.78 -0.29
CA ARG A 104 -9.70 0.05 0.81
C ARG A 104 -8.69 -0.92 1.40
N ILE A 105 -8.58 -0.93 2.72
CA ILE A 105 -7.82 -1.92 3.49
C ILE A 105 -8.83 -2.60 4.41
N GLY A 106 -8.80 -3.91 4.48
CA GLY A 106 -9.80 -4.66 5.24
C GLY A 106 -9.52 -6.16 5.26
N VAL A 107 -10.30 -6.86 6.08
CA VAL A 107 -10.31 -8.31 6.15
C VAL A 107 -11.51 -8.82 5.35
N LYS A 108 -11.29 -9.80 4.47
CA LYS A 108 -12.38 -10.39 3.68
C LYS A 108 -13.27 -11.26 4.59
N PRO A 109 -14.60 -11.28 4.37
CA PRO A 109 -15.50 -12.14 5.15
C PRO A 109 -15.26 -13.63 4.91
N ASP A 110 -14.63 -13.99 3.80
CA ASP A 110 -14.29 -15.35 3.36
C ASP A 110 -12.77 -15.62 3.39
N ALA A 111 -12.00 -14.82 4.14
CA ALA A 111 -10.57 -15.08 4.36
C ALA A 111 -10.35 -16.33 5.23
N ASP A 112 -9.15 -16.91 5.18
CA ASP A 112 -8.78 -18.04 6.05
C ASP A 112 -8.66 -17.56 7.51
N HIS A 113 -8.15 -16.34 7.71
CA HIS A 113 -8.03 -15.69 9.01
C HIS A 113 -8.87 -14.41 9.08
N VAL A 114 -10.14 -14.57 9.50
CA VAL A 114 -11.10 -13.46 9.67
C VAL A 114 -10.90 -12.79 11.03
N GLY A 115 -9.82 -12.00 11.15
CA GLY A 115 -9.51 -11.19 12.34
C GLY A 115 -9.93 -9.72 12.22
N GLY A 116 -9.37 -8.87 13.09
CA GLY A 116 -9.39 -7.42 12.95
C GLY A 116 -8.11 -6.88 12.33
N LEU A 117 -8.00 -5.56 12.20
CA LEU A 117 -6.78 -4.91 11.76
C LEU A 117 -6.54 -3.60 12.51
N ASN A 118 -5.28 -3.32 12.79
CA ASN A 118 -4.79 -2.03 13.26
C ASN A 118 -4.08 -1.29 12.12
N LEU A 119 -4.25 0.04 12.06
CA LEU A 119 -3.60 0.93 11.09
C LEU A 119 -2.90 2.06 11.83
N PHE A 120 -1.61 2.26 11.56
CA PHE A 120 -0.78 3.21 12.29
C PHE A 120 -0.46 4.43 11.42
N GLY A 121 -0.52 5.61 12.02
CA GLY A 121 -0.11 6.89 11.42
C GLY A 121 1.24 7.35 11.96
N ARG A 122 1.75 8.48 11.44
CA ARG A 122 3.15 8.92 11.67
C ARG A 122 3.58 9.13 13.13
N LEU A 123 2.64 9.16 14.07
CA LEU A 123 2.87 9.38 15.50
C LEU A 123 2.56 8.12 16.34
N PHE A 124 2.52 6.95 15.71
CA PHE A 124 2.30 5.65 16.33
C PHE A 124 3.17 4.60 15.64
N GLY A 125 3.35 3.44 16.28
CA GLY A 125 4.04 2.32 15.67
C GLY A 125 5.55 2.51 15.55
N ASN A 126 6.14 1.86 14.55
CA ASN A 126 7.57 1.82 14.31
C ASN A 126 8.02 2.65 13.12
N TYR A 127 7.09 3.21 12.34
CA TYR A 127 7.39 3.99 11.15
C TYR A 127 6.77 5.38 11.24
N GLN A 128 7.59 6.43 11.10
CA GLN A 128 7.16 7.83 11.18
C GLN A 128 6.48 8.29 9.88
N GLN A 129 5.44 7.58 9.45
CA GLN A 129 4.75 7.78 8.19
C GLN A 129 3.23 7.54 8.36
N ASP A 130 2.41 8.36 7.70
CA ASP A 130 0.97 8.12 7.55
C ASP A 130 0.70 7.11 6.41
N LEU A 131 -0.57 6.87 6.05
CA LEU A 131 -0.86 6.17 4.81
C LEU A 131 -0.30 6.97 3.62
N VAL A 132 0.54 6.33 2.79
CA VAL A 132 1.13 6.97 1.60
C VAL A 132 0.60 6.30 0.35
N LEU A 133 0.04 7.13 -0.54
CA LEU A 133 -0.24 6.80 -1.94
C LEU A 133 0.81 7.49 -2.81
N LEU A 134 1.63 6.71 -3.50
CA LEU A 134 2.68 7.18 -4.40
C LEU A 134 2.34 6.77 -5.83
N MET A 135 2.43 7.71 -6.77
CA MET A 135 2.29 7.44 -8.19
C MET A 135 3.53 7.93 -8.92
N GLU A 136 4.13 7.06 -9.72
CA GLU A 136 5.32 7.35 -10.52
C GLU A 136 4.93 7.48 -11.99
N TYR A 137 5.62 8.38 -12.68
CA TYR A 137 5.37 8.67 -14.09
C TYR A 137 6.68 8.71 -14.87
N GLU A 138 6.63 8.23 -16.11
CA GLU A 138 7.69 8.43 -17.09
C GLU A 138 7.32 9.53 -18.08
N ALA A 139 8.25 10.44 -18.34
CA ALA A 139 8.08 11.48 -19.33
C ALA A 139 8.15 10.88 -20.74
N GLY A 140 7.11 11.09 -21.56
CA GLY A 140 7.14 10.71 -22.96
C GLY A 140 8.30 11.41 -23.70
N SER A 141 9.14 10.63 -24.38
CA SER A 141 10.20 11.14 -25.25
C SER A 141 9.61 12.12 -26.27
N SER A 142 10.00 13.40 -26.16
CA SER A 142 9.67 14.39 -27.18
C SER A 142 10.67 14.21 -28.32
N SER A 143 10.26 13.57 -29.41
CA SER A 143 11.04 13.58 -30.65
C SER A 143 11.09 15.02 -31.19
N LYS A 144 12.13 15.78 -30.82
CA LYS A 144 12.46 17.02 -31.53
C LYS A 144 12.89 16.62 -32.93
N GLY A 145 11.96 16.72 -33.89
CA GLY A 145 12.29 16.65 -35.31
C GLY A 145 13.32 17.72 -35.62
N VAL A 146 14.56 17.31 -35.89
CA VAL A 146 15.60 18.18 -36.42
C VAL A 146 15.13 18.65 -37.79
N ARG A 147 14.61 19.87 -37.87
CA ARG A 147 14.43 20.55 -39.16
C ARG A 147 15.81 20.79 -39.74
N ARG A 148 16.19 20.00 -40.75
CA ARG A 148 17.34 20.31 -41.59
C ARG A 148 17.04 21.64 -42.32
N PRO A 149 17.95 22.62 -42.32
CA PRO A 149 17.77 23.80 -43.15
C PRO A 149 17.75 23.36 -44.62
N ARG A 150 16.76 23.85 -45.38
CA ARG A 150 16.80 23.83 -46.84
C ARG A 150 17.97 24.71 -47.25
N VAL A 151 18.95 24.11 -47.92
CA VAL A 151 19.95 24.84 -48.68
C VAL A 151 19.34 25.02 -50.06
N ASP A 152 18.78 26.20 -50.31
CA ASP A 152 18.45 26.61 -51.68
C ASP A 152 19.77 27.03 -52.34
N GLY A 153 19.98 26.55 -53.57
CA GLY A 153 21.22 26.67 -54.34
C GLY A 153 21.45 28.01 -54.99
#